data_AF-A0A2E1RAI5-F1
#
_entry.id   AF-A0A2E1RAI5-F1
#
_cell.length_a   1.000
_cell.length_b   1.000
_cell.length_c   1.000
_cell.angle_alpha   90.00
_cell.angle_beta   90.00
_cell.angle_gamma   90.00
#
_symmetry.space_group_name_H-M   'P 1'
#
loop_
_entity.id
_entity.type
_entity.pdbx_description
1 polymer ?
#
loop_
_entity_poly.entity_id
_entity_poly.type
_entity_poly.pdbx_seq_one_letter_code
_entity_poly.pdbx_strand_id
1 'polypeptide(L)'
;MSEKTKQKIIDGARKSLIKEGHRLSTIKVIAGYAGVNHGLVHHYFGSKEDLMVALIESQAQQVLELIFSDNPDWLEDLSQKRRPKGLAKMKQRELAQFMSSRMDQFFSAYDDFAKIHIEFLAMSAEMPKVSK
;
A
#
# COMPACT_ATOMS: atom_id res chain seq x y z
N MET A 1 2.77 2.28 24.30
CA MET A 1 3.64 1.60 23.32
C MET A 1 3.15 1.98 21.93
N SER A 2 4.06 2.33 21.03
CA SER A 2 3.89 3.46 20.10
C SER A 2 3.48 3.04 18.69
N GLU A 3 2.72 3.90 18.00
CA GLU A 3 2.51 3.92 16.55
C GLU A 3 3.81 3.66 15.76
N LYS A 4 4.95 4.11 16.29
CA LYS A 4 6.28 3.87 15.75
C LYS A 4 6.63 2.38 15.63
N THR A 5 6.19 1.52 16.56
CA THR A 5 6.43 0.08 16.48
C THR A 5 5.55 -0.57 15.43
N LYS A 6 4.28 -0.15 15.33
CA LYS A 6 3.37 -0.60 14.27
C LYS A 6 3.96 -0.28 12.89
N GLN A 7 4.44 0.95 12.70
CA GLN A 7 5.10 1.36 11.46
C GLN A 7 6.38 0.54 11.17
N LYS A 8 7.24 0.30 12.16
CA LYS A 8 8.42 -0.56 11.97
C LYS A 8 8.08 -1.96 11.47
N ILE A 9 6.97 -2.53 11.95
CA ILE A 9 6.50 -3.85 11.51
C ILE A 9 6.01 -3.79 10.06
N ILE A 10 5.27 -2.75 9.67
CA ILE A 10 4.84 -2.52 8.27
C ILE A 10 6.08 -2.37 7.36
N ASP A 11 7.07 -1.58 7.77
CA ASP A 11 8.31 -1.40 7.02
C ASP A 11 9.12 -2.69 6.91
N GLY A 12 9.11 -3.52 7.96
CA GLY A 12 9.72 -4.85 7.96
C GLY A 12 9.01 -5.80 7.01
N ALA A 13 7.67 -5.76 6.96
CA ALA A 13 6.87 -6.54 6.03
C ALA A 13 7.17 -6.13 4.58
N ARG A 14 7.22 -4.83 4.31
CA ARG A 14 7.62 -4.26 3.01
C ARG A 14 8.96 -4.83 2.55
N LYS A 15 10.00 -4.72 3.40
CA LYS A 15 11.36 -5.21 3.10
C LYS A 15 11.39 -6.71 2.87
N SER A 16 10.69 -7.47 3.72
CA SER A 16 10.62 -8.92 3.59
C SER A 16 9.96 -9.34 2.27
N LEU A 17 8.85 -8.71 1.87
CA LEU A 17 8.18 -9.01 0.61
C LEU A 17 9.07 -8.71 -0.60
N ILE A 18 9.74 -7.56 -0.59
CA ILE A 18 10.63 -7.16 -1.69
C ILE A 18 11.81 -8.13 -1.83
N LYS A 19 12.37 -8.62 -0.72
CA LYS A 19 13.59 -9.44 -0.76
C LYS A 19 13.30 -10.93 -0.89
N GLU A 20 12.27 -11.42 -0.21
CA GLU A 20 12.02 -12.85 -0.01
C GLU A 20 10.79 -13.36 -0.79
N GLY A 21 9.87 -12.47 -1.18
CA GLY A 21 8.56 -12.84 -1.71
C GLY A 21 7.59 -13.39 -0.64
N HIS A 22 6.30 -13.41 -0.95
CA HIS A 22 5.27 -13.66 0.07
C HIS A 22 5.42 -15.03 0.74
N ARG A 23 5.82 -16.09 0.02
CA ARG A 23 5.92 -17.45 0.59
C ARG A 23 6.98 -17.55 1.69
N LEU A 24 8.08 -16.82 1.57
CA LEU A 24 9.18 -16.83 2.54
C LEU A 24 9.06 -15.75 3.63
N SER A 25 8.22 -14.73 3.43
CA SER A 25 7.89 -13.70 4.42
C SER A 25 7.04 -14.23 5.59
N THR A 26 7.62 -15.07 6.45
CA THR A 26 6.96 -15.50 7.69
C THR A 26 6.96 -14.40 8.75
N ILE A 27 6.09 -14.49 9.76
CA ILE A 27 6.07 -13.56 10.91
C ILE A 27 7.46 -13.39 11.54
N LYS A 28 8.22 -14.49 11.65
CA LYS A 28 9.58 -14.48 12.21
C LYS A 28 10.56 -13.70 11.32
N VAL A 29 10.50 -13.90 10.01
CA VAL A 29 11.35 -13.17 9.05
C VAL A 29 11.00 -11.68 9.06
N ILE A 30 9.71 -11.34 9.05
CA ILE A 30 9.22 -9.96 9.10
C ILE A 30 9.67 -9.27 10.40
N ALA A 31 9.55 -9.94 11.55
CA ALA A 31 10.02 -9.41 12.83
C ALA A 31 11.54 -9.14 12.81
N GLY A 32 12.31 -9.99 12.14
CA GLY A 32 13.74 -9.79 11.89
C GLY A 32 14.02 -8.52 11.08
N TYR A 33 13.31 -8.32 9.96
CA TYR A 33 13.42 -7.10 9.15
C TYR A 33 12.98 -5.83 9.89
N ALA A 34 11.99 -5.94 10.77
CA ALA A 34 11.48 -4.83 11.58
C ALA A 34 12.37 -4.52 12.81
N GLY A 35 13.28 -5.44 13.18
CA GLY A 35 14.10 -5.32 14.39
C GLY A 35 13.27 -5.37 15.66
N VAL A 36 12.22 -6.20 15.69
CA VAL A 36 11.30 -6.35 16.83
C VAL A 36 11.15 -7.82 17.24
N ASN A 37 10.60 -8.05 18.43
CA ASN A 37 10.20 -9.39 18.85
C ASN A 37 8.98 -9.88 18.03
N HIS A 38 8.99 -11.13 17.56
CA HIS A 38 7.90 -11.72 16.77
C HIS A 38 6.53 -11.70 17.47
N GLY A 39 6.50 -11.78 18.81
CA GLY A 39 5.27 -11.65 19.60
C GLY A 39 4.61 -10.27 19.44
N LEU A 40 5.38 -9.21 19.14
CA LEU A 40 4.81 -7.89 18.85
C LEU A 40 4.07 -7.88 17.52
N VAL A 41 4.50 -8.66 16.53
CA VAL A 41 3.80 -8.73 15.24
C VAL A 41 2.40 -9.32 15.44
N HIS A 42 2.28 -10.44 16.16
CA HIS A 42 0.99 -11.01 16.53
C HIS A 42 0.16 -10.06 17.40
N HIS A 43 0.79 -9.33 18.32
CA HIS A 43 0.08 -8.36 19.16
C HIS A 43 -0.55 -7.22 18.36
N TYR A 44 0.16 -6.66 17.36
CA TYR A 44 -0.35 -5.52 16.58
C TYR A 44 -1.27 -5.91 15.43
N PHE A 45 -1.05 -7.07 14.80
CA PHE A 45 -1.74 -7.44 13.56
C PHE A 45 -2.52 -8.75 13.64
N GLY A 46 -2.30 -9.60 14.65
CA GLY A 46 -2.97 -10.89 14.78
C GLY A 46 -2.42 -11.95 13.83
N SER A 47 -2.50 -11.73 12.52
CA SER A 47 -2.06 -12.64 11.47
C SER A 47 -1.06 -12.01 10.49
N LYS A 48 -0.47 -12.84 9.62
CA LYS A 48 0.38 -12.34 8.53
C LYS A 48 -0.48 -11.63 7.48
N GLU A 49 -1.66 -12.16 7.24
CA GLU A 49 -2.64 -11.69 6.26
C GLU A 49 -3.13 -10.29 6.61
N ASP A 50 -3.50 -10.06 7.87
CA ASP A 50 -3.90 -8.74 8.38
C ASP A 50 -2.75 -7.72 8.27
N LEU A 51 -1.51 -8.15 8.54
CA LEU A 51 -0.33 -7.30 8.32
C LEU A 51 -0.12 -6.97 6.84
N MET A 52 -0.34 -7.92 5.93
CA MET A 52 -0.25 -7.65 4.49
C MET A 52 -1.34 -6.69 4.02
N VAL A 53 -2.57 -6.82 4.53
CA VAL A 53 -3.65 -5.85 4.28
C VAL A 53 -3.21 -4.46 4.75
N ALA A 54 -2.73 -4.33 5.99
CA ALA A 54 -2.27 -3.05 6.53
C ALA A 54 -1.11 -2.44 5.73
N LEU A 55 -0.19 -3.26 5.21
CA LEU A 55 0.88 -2.81 4.34
C LEU A 55 0.34 -2.25 3.01
N ILE A 56 -0.62 -2.94 2.38
CA ILE A 56 -1.22 -2.47 1.13
C ILE A 56 -2.02 -1.20 1.37
N GLU A 57 -2.80 -1.11 2.44
CA GLU A 57 -3.53 0.11 2.83
C GLU A 57 -2.56 1.28 3.02
N SER A 58 -1.47 1.06 3.76
CA SER A 58 -0.43 2.08 3.97
C SER A 58 0.19 2.56 2.65
N GLN A 59 0.46 1.65 1.71
CA GLN A 59 1.03 2.04 0.42
C GLN A 59 0.02 2.73 -0.49
N ALA A 60 -1.22 2.24 -0.54
CA ALA A 60 -2.28 2.85 -1.32
C ALA A 60 -2.54 4.29 -0.85
N GLN A 61 -2.57 4.52 0.47
CA GLN A 61 -2.73 5.85 1.03
C GLN A 61 -1.62 6.80 0.57
N GLN A 62 -0.36 6.38 0.69
CA GLN A 62 0.78 7.20 0.27
C GLN A 62 0.77 7.52 -1.22
N VAL A 63 0.36 6.56 -2.07
CA VAL A 63 0.25 6.75 -3.52
C VAL A 63 -0.90 7.68 -3.87
N LEU A 64 -2.05 7.55 -3.22
CA LEU A 64 -3.18 8.45 -3.40
C LEU A 64 -2.82 9.89 -3.01
N GLU A 65 -2.16 10.07 -1.87
CA GLU A 65 -1.67 11.38 -1.43
C GLU A 65 -0.68 12.00 -2.43
N LEU A 66 0.19 11.18 -3.04
CA LEU A 66 1.12 11.63 -4.07
C LEU A 66 0.41 12.04 -5.36
N ILE A 67 -0.51 11.20 -5.87
CA ILE A 67 -1.20 11.45 -7.15
C ILE A 67 -2.08 12.71 -7.05
N PHE A 68 -2.71 12.92 -5.90
CA PHE A 68 -3.66 14.01 -5.67
C PHE A 68 -3.09 15.14 -4.80
N SER A 69 -1.77 15.24 -4.67
CA SER A 69 -1.10 16.27 -3.83
C SER A 69 -1.56 17.69 -4.13
N ASP A 70 -1.80 18.00 -5.40
CA ASP A 70 -2.19 19.35 -5.84
C ASP A 70 -3.71 19.58 -5.76
N ASN A 71 -4.49 18.53 -5.52
CA ASN A 71 -5.96 18.57 -5.47
C ASN A 71 -6.49 17.62 -4.35
N PRO A 72 -6.18 17.89 -3.07
CA PRO A 72 -6.54 16.99 -1.98
C PRO A 72 -8.05 16.84 -1.78
N ASP A 73 -8.85 17.85 -2.17
CA ASP A 73 -10.32 17.82 -2.19
C ASP A 73 -10.87 16.74 -3.12
N TRP A 74 -10.12 16.35 -4.16
CA TRP A 74 -10.55 15.31 -5.08
C TRP A 74 -10.56 13.92 -4.42
N LEU A 75 -9.66 13.67 -3.46
CA LEU A 75 -9.68 12.42 -2.70
C LEU A 75 -10.96 12.30 -1.88
N GLU A 76 -11.42 13.40 -1.28
CA GLU A 76 -12.68 13.43 -0.54
C GLU A 76 -13.86 13.14 -1.47
N ASP A 77 -13.92 13.81 -2.63
CA ASP A 77 -14.96 13.55 -3.62
C ASP A 77 -14.99 12.08 -4.08
N LEU A 78 -13.84 11.52 -4.43
CA LEU A 78 -13.72 10.14 -4.88
C LEU A 78 -14.10 9.14 -3.79
N SER A 79 -13.74 9.41 -2.52
CA SER A 79 -14.15 8.58 -1.38
C SER A 79 -15.67 8.51 -1.22
N GLN A 80 -16.37 9.58 -1.59
CA GLN A 80 -17.84 9.67 -1.58
C GLN A 80 -18.47 9.21 -2.91
N LYS A 81 -17.69 8.58 -3.80
CA LYS A 81 -18.10 8.16 -5.16
C LYS A 81 -18.60 9.31 -6.03
N ARG A 82 -18.13 10.54 -5.75
CA ARG A 82 -18.42 11.73 -6.55
C ARG A 82 -17.27 11.99 -7.51
N ARG A 83 -17.61 12.51 -8.70
CA ARG A 83 -16.58 12.94 -9.66
C ARG A 83 -16.11 14.36 -9.29
N PRO A 84 -14.82 14.59 -9.07
CA PRO A 84 -14.31 15.92 -8.75
C PRO A 84 -14.64 16.95 -9.85
N LYS A 85 -15.06 18.16 -9.44
CA LYS A 85 -15.47 19.20 -10.39
C LYS A 85 -14.33 19.63 -11.32
N GLY A 86 -13.10 19.71 -10.80
CA GLY A 86 -11.91 20.00 -11.60
C GLY A 86 -11.68 18.94 -12.68
N LEU A 87 -11.71 17.67 -12.27
CA LEU A 87 -11.58 16.52 -13.17
C LEU A 87 -12.70 16.44 -14.22
N ALA A 88 -13.93 16.83 -13.89
CA ALA A 88 -15.06 16.82 -14.81
C ALA A 88 -14.96 17.90 -15.90
N LYS A 89 -14.25 19.00 -15.64
CA LYS A 89 -14.09 20.13 -16.57
C LYS A 89 -12.87 20.01 -17.48
N MET A 90 -11.93 19.11 -17.14
CA MET A 90 -10.70 18.92 -17.91
C MET A 90 -10.97 18.41 -19.31
N LYS A 91 -10.28 19.01 -20.29
CA LYS A 91 -10.21 18.45 -21.65
C LYS A 91 -9.35 17.20 -21.65
N GLN A 92 -9.52 16.34 -22.66
CA GLN A 92 -8.75 15.09 -22.77
C GLN A 92 -7.23 15.30 -22.72
N ARG A 93 -6.71 16.36 -23.37
CA ARG A 93 -5.28 16.70 -23.35
C ARG A 93 -4.80 17.14 -21.96
N GLU A 94 -5.60 17.93 -21.26
CA GLU A 94 -5.29 18.39 -19.88
C GLU A 94 -5.29 17.21 -18.92
N LEU A 95 -6.26 16.30 -19.05
CA LEU A 95 -6.30 15.06 -18.29
C LEU A 95 -5.08 14.18 -18.58
N ALA A 96 -4.71 14.01 -19.86
CA ALA A 96 -3.55 13.22 -20.23
C ALA A 96 -2.24 13.81 -19.66
N GLN A 97 -2.08 15.13 -19.71
CA GLN A 97 -0.91 15.81 -19.15
C GLN A 97 -0.87 15.69 -17.62
N PHE A 98 -2.01 15.88 -16.95
CA PHE A 98 -2.15 15.67 -15.52
C PHE A 98 -1.73 14.24 -15.13
N MET A 99 -2.31 13.24 -15.80
CA MET A 99 -2.01 11.83 -15.51
C MET A 99 -0.55 11.46 -15.82
N SER A 100 0.02 11.97 -16.91
CA SER A 100 1.43 11.73 -17.27
C SER A 100 2.36 12.29 -16.21
N SER A 101 2.18 13.55 -15.81
CA SER A 101 3.02 14.19 -14.79
C SER A 101 2.97 13.46 -13.45
N ARG A 102 1.79 12.99 -13.04
CA ARG A 102 1.64 12.20 -11.81
C ARG A 102 2.23 10.81 -11.94
N MET A 103 2.09 10.16 -13.09
CA MET A 103 2.70 8.85 -13.32
C MET A 103 4.23 8.92 -13.27
N ASP A 104 4.85 9.96 -13.83
CA ASP A 104 6.30 10.16 -13.71
C ASP A 104 6.73 10.34 -12.24
N GLN A 105 5.95 11.09 -11.46
CA GLN A 105 6.19 11.27 -10.02
C GLN A 105 5.97 9.98 -9.23
N PHE A 106 4.97 9.18 -9.60
CA PHE A 106 4.68 7.89 -8.99
C PHE A 106 5.80 6.89 -9.26
N PHE A 107 6.19 6.69 -10.53
CA PHE A 107 7.24 5.74 -10.89
C PHE A 107 8.60 6.13 -10.32
N SER A 108 8.93 7.43 -10.23
CA SER A 108 10.18 7.86 -9.59
C SER A 108 10.22 7.68 -8.07
N ALA A 109 9.06 7.63 -7.40
CA ALA A 109 8.96 7.50 -5.94
C ALA A 109 8.73 6.06 -5.46
N TYR A 110 8.23 5.15 -6.31
CA TYR A 110 7.68 3.86 -5.88
C TYR A 110 8.11 2.65 -6.73
N ASP A 111 9.41 2.44 -6.92
CA ASP A 111 9.96 1.28 -7.65
C ASP A 111 9.45 -0.08 -7.11
N ASP A 112 9.19 -0.18 -5.81
CA ASP A 112 8.79 -1.45 -5.17
C ASP A 112 7.28 -1.67 -5.12
N PHE A 113 6.45 -0.65 -5.40
CA PHE A 113 4.99 -0.73 -5.20
C PHE A 113 4.36 -1.82 -6.06
N ALA A 114 4.78 -1.91 -7.33
CA ALA A 114 4.30 -2.92 -8.27
C ALA A 114 4.65 -4.33 -7.79
N LYS A 115 5.88 -4.54 -7.30
CA LYS A 115 6.32 -5.84 -6.78
C LYS A 115 5.47 -6.27 -5.59
N ILE A 116 5.25 -5.37 -4.63
CA ILE A 116 4.46 -5.67 -3.44
C ILE A 116 3.00 -5.99 -3.80
N HIS A 117 2.41 -5.25 -4.75
CA HIS A 117 1.07 -5.54 -5.25
C HIS A 117 0.98 -6.91 -5.93
N ILE A 118 1.97 -7.27 -6.76
CA ILE A 118 2.02 -8.57 -7.42
C ILE A 118 2.10 -9.71 -6.39
N GLU A 119 2.97 -9.57 -5.39
CA GLU A 119 3.10 -10.55 -4.31
C GLU A 119 1.82 -10.67 -3.47
N PHE A 120 1.15 -9.55 -3.19
CA PHE A 120 -0.13 -9.54 -2.50
C PHE A 120 -1.23 -10.24 -3.31
N LEU A 121 -1.31 -9.97 -4.61
CA LEU A 121 -2.27 -10.63 -5.50
C LEU A 121 -2.02 -12.14 -5.58
N ALA A 122 -0.76 -12.56 -5.70
CA ALA A 122 -0.38 -13.96 -5.66
C ALA A 122 -0.82 -14.63 -4.34
N MET A 123 -0.52 -13.99 -3.20
CA MET A 123 -0.95 -14.45 -1.89
C MET A 123 -2.49 -14.56 -1.79
N SER A 124 -3.23 -13.57 -2.31
CA SER A 124 -4.70 -13.56 -2.27
C SER A 124 -5.33 -14.68 -3.12
N ALA A 125 -4.68 -15.09 -4.21
CA ALA A 125 -5.15 -16.16 -5.06
C ALA A 125 -4.97 -17.54 -4.42
N GLU A 126 -3.98 -17.69 -3.52
CA GLU A 126 -3.73 -18.92 -2.76
C GLU A 126 -4.66 -19.05 -1.53
N MET A 127 -5.36 -17.98 -1.13
CA MET A 127 -6.31 -18.04 -0.02
C MET A 127 -7.58 -18.80 -0.42
N PRO A 128 -8.07 -19.75 0.40
CA PRO A 128 -9.39 -20.31 0.16
C PRO A 128 -10.41 -19.17 0.17
N LYS A 129 -11.25 -19.10 -0.86
CA LYS A 129 -12.35 -18.11 -0.93
C LYS A 129 -13.10 -18.19 0.39
N VAL A 130 -13.01 -17.14 1.20
CA VAL A 130 -13.87 -16.99 2.36
C VAL A 130 -15.28 -16.95 1.78
N SER A 131 -16.01 -18.05 1.96
CA SER A 131 -17.44 -18.12 1.71
C SER A 131 -18.07 -16.98 2.51
N LYS A 132 -18.52 -15.94 1.80
CA LYS A 132 -19.41 -14.93 2.37
C LYS A 132 -20.75 -15.57 2.72
#